data_AF-A0A1I8AM72-F1
#
_entry.id   AF-A0A1I8AM72-F1
#
_cell.length_a   1.000
_cell.length_b   1.000
_cell.length_c   1.000
_cell.angle_alpha   90.00
_cell.angle_beta   90.00
_cell.angle_gamma   90.00
#
_symmetry.space_group_name_H-M   'P 1'
#
loop_
_entity.id
_entity.type
_entity.pdbx_description
1 polymer ?
#
loop_
_entity_poly.entity_id
_entity_poly.type
_entity_poly.pdbx_seq_one_letter_code
_entity_poly.pdbx_strand_id
1 'polypeptide(L)'
;MQAAAMMANRPQTVSNRQYEPTEEKSTHIVNPKIGFLLTIAIACFVAVAIYSYAAYEYTSKPCDTNAYLDKAHLLNLRQLSHFHNHLFWWLIGNTCSRHCASNMLKVVVAETEALQKELSQSEDEQYRTKMALSQVYLARAENESQVVVSTAIERYLNSLAMDRALVLQKFLVDFIGYAENDAVARVKVFLVPFELKISELKKMVPQEHHTHIDIYWTDLKRSTTPGILNSCLPGKVEAEEIVEVYKKMTNFRVAKCVPIGRNKKHYELTLIHCFVLAFIVWLFVLFPIYFHIYV
;
A
#
# COMPACT_ATOMS: atom_id res chain seq x y z
N MET A 1 -18.91 -14.18 -58.73
CA MET A 1 -18.61 -15.63 -58.73
C MET A 1 -19.05 -16.15 -57.37
N GLN A 2 -20.28 -16.65 -57.19
CA GLN A 2 -20.71 -18.06 -57.38
C GLN A 2 -19.81 -19.02 -56.56
N ALA A 3 -20.27 -19.92 -55.67
CA ALA A 3 -21.50 -20.72 -55.64
C ALA A 3 -21.80 -21.23 -54.20
N ALA A 4 -23.08 -21.43 -53.84
CA ALA A 4 -23.77 -22.71 -53.59
C ALA A 4 -23.29 -23.50 -52.34
N ALA A 5 -24.07 -23.60 -51.26
CA ALA A 5 -25.27 -24.43 -51.05
C ALA A 5 -25.01 -25.95 -51.07
N MET A 6 -25.13 -26.61 -49.91
CA MET A 6 -25.55 -28.01 -49.83
C MET A 6 -26.30 -28.31 -48.53
N MET A 7 -27.57 -28.66 -48.72
CA MET A 7 -28.48 -29.26 -47.74
C MET A 7 -28.18 -30.74 -47.57
N ALA A 8 -28.42 -31.29 -46.38
CA ALA A 8 -28.75 -32.71 -46.21
C ALA A 8 -29.77 -32.89 -45.08
N ASN A 9 -31.00 -33.21 -45.49
CA ASN A 9 -32.10 -33.71 -44.67
C ASN A 9 -31.81 -35.13 -44.17
N ARG A 10 -32.20 -35.46 -42.93
CA ARG A 10 -32.77 -36.79 -42.61
C ARG A 10 -33.84 -36.71 -41.51
N PRO A 11 -34.79 -37.66 -41.52
CA PRO A 11 -36.16 -37.45 -41.04
C PRO A 11 -36.45 -38.02 -39.65
N GLN A 12 -37.61 -37.56 -39.16
CA GLN A 12 -38.31 -37.86 -37.91
C GLN A 12 -38.58 -39.36 -37.67
N THR A 13 -38.53 -39.77 -36.40
CA THR A 13 -39.44 -40.77 -35.84
C THR A 13 -39.59 -40.63 -34.32
N VAL A 14 -40.79 -40.19 -33.91
CA VAL A 14 -41.67 -40.79 -32.90
C VAL A 14 -41.05 -41.28 -31.58
N SER A 15 -41.39 -40.60 -30.47
CA SER A 15 -41.99 -41.26 -29.28
C SER A 15 -42.54 -40.21 -28.31
N ASN A 16 -43.84 -39.91 -28.42
CA ASN A 16 -44.58 -39.27 -27.33
C ASN A 16 -44.73 -40.30 -26.21
N ARG A 17 -43.91 -40.19 -25.17
CA ARG A 17 -44.15 -40.83 -23.88
C ARG A 17 -44.34 -39.72 -22.85
N GLN A 18 -45.60 -39.38 -22.64
CA GLN A 18 -46.06 -38.50 -21.58
C GLN A 18 -45.84 -39.24 -20.26
N TYR A 19 -44.69 -38.99 -19.64
CA TYR A 19 -44.39 -39.42 -18.28
C TYR A 19 -44.87 -38.29 -17.39
N GLU A 20 -45.96 -38.54 -16.67
CA GLU A 20 -46.49 -37.68 -15.62
C GLU A 20 -45.74 -38.06 -14.34
N PRO A 21 -44.75 -37.28 -13.87
CA PRO A 21 -44.12 -37.57 -12.60
C PRO A 21 -45.12 -37.18 -11.51
N THR A 22 -45.60 -38.18 -10.78
CA THR A 22 -46.25 -37.98 -9.47
C THR A 22 -45.25 -37.25 -8.58
N GLU A 23 -45.43 -35.93 -8.50
CA GLU A 23 -44.65 -35.02 -7.68
C GLU A 23 -45.02 -35.28 -6.21
N GLU A 24 -44.39 -36.29 -5.61
CA GLU A 24 -44.37 -36.46 -4.16
C GLU A 24 -43.56 -35.29 -3.58
N LYS A 25 -44.24 -34.18 -3.32
CA LYS A 25 -43.71 -33.01 -2.62
C LYS A 25 -43.36 -33.42 -1.18
N SER A 26 -42.20 -34.05 -1.02
CA SER A 26 -41.51 -34.18 0.25
C SER A 26 -41.13 -32.76 0.70
N THR A 27 -42.05 -32.13 1.44
CA THR A 27 -41.80 -30.88 2.14
C THR A 27 -40.89 -31.19 3.32
N HIS A 28 -39.59 -31.30 3.04
CA HIS A 28 -38.57 -31.21 4.06
C HIS A 28 -38.67 -29.83 4.70
N ILE A 29 -39.46 -29.72 5.78
CA ILE A 29 -39.55 -28.54 6.62
C ILE A 29 -38.22 -28.43 7.35
N VAL A 30 -37.25 -27.78 6.71
CA VAL A 30 -36.00 -27.39 7.36
C VAL A 30 -36.38 -26.50 8.53
N ASN A 31 -35.99 -26.88 9.74
CA ASN A 31 -36.31 -26.13 10.94
C ASN A 31 -35.84 -24.67 10.76
N PRO A 32 -36.72 -23.67 10.82
CA PRO A 32 -36.39 -22.28 10.51
C PRO A 32 -35.27 -21.74 11.39
N LYS A 33 -35.11 -22.28 12.61
CA LYS A 33 -33.99 -21.93 13.51
C LYS A 33 -32.62 -22.37 12.95
N ILE A 34 -32.56 -23.52 12.27
CA ILE A 34 -31.32 -24.02 11.68
C ILE A 34 -30.95 -23.18 10.45
N GLY A 35 -31.92 -22.84 9.60
CA GLY A 35 -31.70 -21.94 8.46
C GLY A 35 -31.19 -20.57 8.91
N PHE A 36 -31.79 -20.02 9.97
CA PHE A 36 -31.38 -18.76 10.57
C PHE A 36 -29.91 -18.76 11.03
N LEU A 37 -29.51 -19.75 11.84
CA LEU A 37 -28.13 -19.86 12.32
C LEU A 37 -27.12 -20.04 11.17
N LEU A 38 -27.50 -20.78 10.13
CA LEU A 38 -26.65 -20.99 8.96
C LEU A 38 -26.40 -19.68 8.19
N THR A 39 -27.43 -18.82 8.04
CA THR A 39 -27.24 -17.51 7.37
C THR A 39 -26.30 -16.59 8.14
N ILE A 40 -26.38 -16.55 9.48
CA ILE A 40 -25.45 -15.78 10.32
C ILE A 40 -24.03 -16.30 10.12
N ALA A 41 -23.85 -17.63 10.18
CA ALA A 41 -22.54 -18.24 10.02
C ALA A 41 -21.95 -17.86 8.64
N ILE A 42 -22.70 -18.00 7.55
CA ILE A 42 -22.24 -17.64 6.20
C ILE A 42 -21.89 -16.15 6.11
N ALA A 43 -22.75 -15.25 6.60
CA ALA A 43 -22.48 -13.82 6.57
C ALA A 43 -21.22 -13.47 7.36
N CYS A 44 -21.03 -14.07 8.53
CA CYS A 44 -19.84 -13.88 9.33
C CYS A 44 -18.58 -14.39 8.63
N PHE A 45 -18.63 -15.60 8.04
CA PHE A 45 -17.51 -16.17 7.31
C PHE A 45 -17.12 -15.31 6.10
N VAL A 46 -18.10 -14.83 5.32
CA VAL A 46 -17.84 -13.95 4.17
C VAL A 46 -17.22 -12.62 4.62
N ALA A 47 -17.72 -12.02 5.70
CA ALA A 47 -17.16 -10.78 6.25
C ALA A 47 -15.73 -10.98 6.75
N VAL A 48 -15.45 -12.07 7.49
CA VAL A 48 -14.09 -12.43 7.91
C VAL A 48 -13.20 -12.67 6.69
N ALA A 49 -13.67 -13.35 5.66
CA ALA A 49 -12.88 -13.65 4.46
C ALA A 49 -12.54 -12.38 3.66
N ILE A 50 -13.52 -11.50 3.41
CA ILE A 50 -13.30 -10.21 2.74
C ILE A 50 -12.33 -9.34 3.54
N TYR A 51 -12.48 -9.31 4.86
CA TYR A 51 -11.58 -8.58 5.74
C TYR A 51 -10.18 -9.16 5.70
N SER A 52 -10.06 -10.47 5.88
CA SER A 52 -8.79 -11.17 5.85
C SER A 52 -8.12 -10.88 4.52
N TYR A 53 -8.83 -10.95 3.40
CA TYR A 53 -8.30 -10.61 2.07
C TYR A 53 -7.88 -9.13 1.95
N ALA A 54 -8.68 -8.19 2.47
CA ALA A 54 -8.38 -6.76 2.41
C ALA A 54 -7.23 -6.34 3.35
N ALA A 55 -7.10 -7.01 4.50
CA ALA A 55 -6.04 -6.82 5.49
C ALA A 55 -4.80 -7.65 5.17
N TYR A 56 -4.92 -8.69 4.35
CA TYR A 56 -3.80 -9.50 3.89
C TYR A 56 -2.95 -8.64 2.96
N GLU A 57 -1.87 -8.10 3.51
CA GLU A 57 -0.80 -7.58 2.70
C GLU A 57 -0.20 -8.78 1.97
N TYR A 58 -0.59 -8.98 0.70
CA TYR A 58 0.01 -10.01 -0.13
C TYR A 58 1.49 -9.65 -0.26
N THR A 59 2.35 -10.24 0.56
CA THR A 59 3.80 -9.94 0.62
C THR A 59 4.60 -10.71 -0.42
N SER A 60 3.95 -11.61 -1.18
CA SER A 60 4.67 -12.38 -2.19
C SER A 60 5.27 -11.46 -3.26
N LYS A 61 6.47 -11.80 -3.69
CA LYS A 61 7.19 -11.08 -4.74
C LYS A 61 6.52 -11.34 -6.10
N PRO A 62 6.08 -10.31 -6.84
CA PRO A 62 5.63 -10.49 -8.21
C PRO A 62 6.72 -11.09 -9.10
N CYS A 63 6.36 -11.93 -10.05
CA CYS A 63 7.31 -12.53 -11.00
C CYS A 63 7.87 -11.48 -11.98
N ASP A 64 7.06 -10.49 -12.37
CA ASP A 64 7.50 -9.39 -13.21
C ASP A 64 8.27 -8.34 -12.40
N THR A 65 9.42 -7.91 -12.93
CA THR A 65 10.32 -6.98 -12.24
C THR A 65 9.69 -5.60 -12.04
N ASN A 66 8.97 -5.10 -13.05
CA ASN A 66 8.32 -3.79 -12.97
C ASN A 66 7.18 -3.82 -11.97
N ALA A 67 6.35 -4.87 -11.99
CA ALA A 67 5.30 -5.10 -11.01
C ALA A 67 5.84 -5.22 -9.58
N TYR A 68 7.00 -5.87 -9.40
CA TYR A 68 7.69 -5.90 -8.11
C TYR A 68 8.10 -4.49 -7.63
N LEU A 69 8.73 -3.69 -8.49
CA LEU A 69 9.17 -2.33 -8.15
C LEU A 69 7.98 -1.43 -7.80
N ASP A 70 6.90 -1.48 -8.59
CA ASP A 70 5.69 -0.70 -8.38
C ASP A 70 5.01 -1.10 -7.06
N LYS A 71 4.94 -2.41 -6.77
CA LYS A 71 4.43 -2.93 -5.50
C LYS A 71 5.29 -2.51 -4.30
N ALA A 72 6.61 -2.57 -4.43
CA ALA A 72 7.54 -2.16 -3.38
C ALA A 72 7.35 -0.67 -3.04
N HIS A 73 7.22 0.17 -4.06
CA HIS A 73 6.95 1.59 -3.88
C HIS A 73 5.62 1.85 -3.15
N LEU A 74 4.52 1.19 -3.58
CA LEU A 74 3.22 1.30 -2.93
C LEU A 74 3.25 0.87 -1.46
N LEU A 75 3.94 -0.22 -1.14
CA LEU A 75 4.11 -0.69 0.24
C LEU A 75 4.90 0.33 1.07
N ASN A 76 5.97 0.92 0.53
CA ASN A 76 6.71 1.96 1.23
C ASN A 76 5.87 3.21 1.50
N LEU A 77 5.07 3.68 0.54
CA LEU A 77 4.15 4.81 0.78
C LEU A 77 3.16 4.51 1.90
N ARG A 78 2.66 3.26 1.98
CA ARG A 78 1.78 2.83 3.07
C ARG A 78 2.51 2.82 4.41
N GLN A 79 3.72 2.28 4.48
CA GLN A 79 4.52 2.26 5.72
C GLN A 79 4.91 3.68 6.16
N LEU A 80 5.26 4.56 5.23
CA LEU A 80 5.53 5.97 5.52
C LEU A 80 4.28 6.66 6.09
N SER A 81 3.09 6.37 5.54
CA SER A 81 1.81 6.83 6.08
C SER A 81 1.57 6.31 7.51
N HIS A 82 1.90 5.04 7.79
CA HIS A 82 1.79 4.47 9.13
C HIS A 82 2.75 5.15 10.12
N PHE A 83 4.00 5.37 9.71
CA PHE A 83 4.98 6.14 10.48
C PHE A 83 4.48 7.56 10.79
N HIS A 84 3.91 8.27 9.80
CA HIS A 84 3.30 9.59 10.00
C HIS A 84 2.17 9.57 11.03
N ASN A 85 1.32 8.54 11.01
CA ASN A 85 0.23 8.40 11.98
C ASN A 85 0.77 8.30 13.41
N HIS A 86 1.75 7.41 13.66
CA HIS A 86 2.37 7.25 14.98
C HIS A 86 3.05 8.52 15.46
N LEU A 87 3.79 9.19 14.58
CA LEU A 87 4.44 10.46 14.88
C LEU A 87 3.41 11.55 15.22
N PHE A 88 2.34 11.68 14.43
CA PHE A 88 1.28 12.65 14.63
C PHE A 88 0.57 12.48 15.98
N TRP A 89 0.18 11.24 16.32
CA TRP A 89 -0.47 10.96 17.60
C TRP A 89 0.44 11.23 18.79
N TRP A 90 1.74 10.97 18.67
CA TRP A 90 2.69 11.34 19.71
C TRP A 90 2.80 12.85 19.89
N LEU A 91 2.79 13.64 18.80
CA LEU A 91 2.90 15.09 18.88
C LEU A 91 1.67 15.73 19.54
N ILE A 92 0.48 15.23 19.23
CA ILE A 92 -0.77 15.76 19.78
C ILE A 92 -1.07 15.19 21.17
N GLY A 93 -0.58 13.99 21.47
CA GLY A 93 -0.79 13.31 22.75
C GLY A 93 0.25 13.69 23.81
N ASN A 94 -0.20 13.83 25.07
CA ASN A 94 0.70 14.09 26.20
C ASN A 94 1.12 12.83 26.97
N THR A 95 0.77 11.64 26.51
CA THR A 95 0.90 10.41 27.31
C THR A 95 2.26 9.71 27.20
N CYS A 96 3.09 10.06 26.22
CA CYS A 96 4.36 9.38 25.95
C CYS A 96 5.54 10.36 25.93
N SER A 97 6.61 9.99 26.65
CA SER A 97 7.89 10.73 26.65
C SER A 97 8.60 10.61 25.29
N ARG A 98 9.62 11.45 25.06
CA ARG A 98 10.45 11.38 23.84
C ARG A 98 11.08 9.99 23.65
N HIS A 99 11.62 9.42 24.72
CA HIS A 99 12.22 8.07 24.69
C HIS A 99 11.18 6.99 24.36
N CYS A 100 10.00 7.05 24.98
CA CYS A 100 8.88 6.15 24.68
C CYS A 100 8.48 6.24 23.19
N ALA A 101 8.39 7.45 22.63
CA ALA A 101 7.99 7.67 21.24
C ALA A 101 9.06 7.20 20.25
N SER A 102 10.34 7.45 20.56
CA SER A 102 11.46 6.91 19.80
C SER A 102 11.39 5.38 19.74
N ASN A 103 11.18 4.69 20.86
CA ASN A 103 11.05 3.22 20.88
C ASN A 103 9.86 2.74 20.05
N MET A 104 8.69 3.39 20.16
CA MET A 104 7.52 3.05 19.35
C MET A 104 7.79 3.21 17.85
N LEU A 105 8.36 4.34 17.43
CA LEU A 105 8.67 4.59 16.03
C LEU A 105 9.79 3.66 15.52
N LYS A 106 10.74 3.28 16.37
CA LYS A 106 11.78 2.29 16.04
C LYS A 106 11.18 0.93 15.68
N VAL A 107 10.13 0.48 16.37
CA VAL A 107 9.40 -0.74 16.02
C VAL A 107 8.76 -0.60 14.63
N VAL A 108 8.13 0.54 14.32
CA VAL A 108 7.52 0.79 13.01
C VAL A 108 8.57 0.78 11.88
N VAL A 109 9.75 1.34 12.12
CA VAL A 109 10.86 1.30 11.16
C VAL A 109 11.35 -0.14 10.97
N ALA A 110 11.54 -0.91 12.04
CA ALA A 110 11.96 -2.30 11.97
C ALA A 110 10.95 -3.20 11.23
N GLU A 111 9.64 -3.01 11.46
CA GLU A 111 8.59 -3.68 10.69
C GLU A 111 8.68 -3.35 9.19
N THR A 112 8.96 -2.09 8.85
CA THR A 112 9.11 -1.64 7.46
C THR A 112 10.29 -2.32 6.78
N GLU A 113 11.44 -2.40 7.46
CA GLU A 113 12.63 -3.08 6.96
C GLU A 113 12.39 -4.58 6.77
N ALA A 114 11.80 -5.23 7.76
CA ALA A 114 11.44 -6.66 7.69
C ALA A 114 10.51 -6.94 6.50
N LEU A 115 9.49 -6.11 6.29
CA LEU A 115 8.56 -6.23 5.17
C LEU A 115 9.25 -6.01 3.81
N GLN A 116 10.15 -5.04 3.71
CA GLN A 116 10.92 -4.81 2.47
C GLN A 116 11.83 -5.99 2.15
N LYS A 117 12.48 -6.56 3.17
CA LYS A 117 13.32 -7.75 3.05
C LYS A 117 12.51 -8.96 2.60
N GLU A 118 11.36 -9.22 3.25
CA GLU A 118 10.43 -10.29 2.87
C GLU A 118 9.97 -10.16 1.41
N LEU A 119 9.53 -8.96 1.02
CA LEU A 119 9.07 -8.69 -0.35
C LEU A 119 10.18 -8.88 -1.39
N SER A 120 11.42 -8.47 -1.07
CA SER A 120 12.55 -8.62 -1.99
C SER A 120 13.04 -10.06 -2.12
N GLN A 121 12.80 -10.89 -1.10
CA GLN A 121 13.40 -12.21 -0.92
C GLN A 121 14.94 -12.15 -1.03
N SER A 122 15.54 -11.07 -0.55
CA SER A 122 16.96 -10.79 -0.63
C SER A 122 17.48 -10.15 0.65
N GLU A 123 18.71 -10.49 1.02
CA GLU A 123 19.46 -9.85 2.11
C GLU A 123 20.18 -8.56 1.66
N ASP A 124 20.29 -8.32 0.35
CA ASP A 124 20.92 -7.12 -0.17
C ASP A 124 19.96 -5.92 -0.06
N GLU A 125 20.25 -5.01 0.87
CA GLU A 125 19.48 -3.77 1.06
C GLU A 125 19.37 -2.94 -0.22
N GLN A 126 20.34 -3.08 -1.14
CA GLN A 126 20.35 -2.37 -2.41
C GLN A 126 19.71 -3.16 -3.56
N TYR A 127 19.19 -4.37 -3.31
CA TYR A 127 18.63 -5.26 -4.33
C TYR A 127 17.62 -4.54 -5.24
N ARG A 128 16.64 -3.86 -4.62
CA ARG A 128 15.58 -3.12 -5.31
C ARG A 128 16.17 -2.00 -6.18
N THR A 129 17.07 -1.21 -5.62
CA THR A 129 17.68 -0.05 -6.29
C THR A 129 18.58 -0.48 -7.46
N LYS A 130 19.35 -1.57 -7.30
CA LYS A 130 20.14 -2.18 -8.39
C LYS A 130 19.25 -2.74 -9.49
N MET A 131 18.16 -3.41 -9.11
CA MET A 131 17.17 -3.94 -10.05
C MET A 131 16.50 -2.84 -10.87
N ALA A 132 16.04 -1.76 -10.22
CA ALA A 132 15.46 -0.62 -10.91
C ALA A 132 16.46 0.08 -11.84
N LEU A 133 17.73 0.23 -11.43
CA LEU A 133 18.78 0.77 -12.28
C LEU A 133 19.03 -0.11 -13.51
N SER A 134 19.02 -1.44 -13.35
CA SER A 134 19.15 -2.39 -14.46
C SER A 134 18.03 -2.22 -15.49
N GLN A 135 16.80 -1.89 -15.07
CA GLN A 135 15.70 -1.62 -16.01
C GLN A 135 15.96 -0.36 -16.84
N VAL A 136 16.58 0.67 -16.26
CA VAL A 136 16.98 1.87 -17.02
C VAL A 136 18.05 1.52 -18.07
N TYR A 137 19.03 0.69 -17.69
CA TYR A 137 20.06 0.23 -18.64
C TYR A 137 19.47 -0.59 -19.80
N LEU A 138 18.57 -1.53 -19.50
CA LEU A 138 17.93 -2.37 -20.52
C LEU A 138 17.09 -1.53 -21.49
N ALA A 139 16.19 -0.69 -20.96
CA ALA A 139 15.37 0.19 -21.79
C ALA A 139 16.21 1.09 -22.71
N ARG A 140 17.34 1.60 -22.21
CA ARG A 140 18.27 2.40 -23.01
C ARG A 140 18.98 1.55 -24.08
N ALA A 141 19.50 0.39 -23.71
CA ALA A 141 20.27 -0.47 -24.61
C ALA A 141 19.42 -1.01 -25.78
N GLU A 142 18.13 -1.24 -25.52
CA GLU A 142 17.16 -1.71 -26.52
C GLU A 142 16.60 -0.58 -27.40
N ASN A 143 17.05 0.67 -27.19
CA ASN A 143 16.51 1.87 -27.85
C ASN A 143 14.99 1.96 -27.75
N GLU A 144 14.47 1.65 -26.56
CA GLU A 144 13.05 1.74 -26.28
C GLU A 144 12.53 3.18 -26.44
N SER A 145 11.20 3.30 -26.55
CA SER A 145 10.57 4.62 -26.63
C SER A 145 10.93 5.51 -25.43
N GLN A 146 10.97 6.82 -25.65
CA GLN A 146 11.24 7.81 -24.61
C GLN A 146 10.32 7.64 -23.38
N VAL A 147 9.08 7.20 -23.58
CA VAL A 147 8.11 6.93 -22.52
C VAL A 147 8.54 5.75 -21.65
N VAL A 148 9.02 4.66 -22.24
CA VAL A 148 9.50 3.47 -21.53
C VAL A 148 10.75 3.80 -20.72
N VAL A 149 11.71 4.53 -21.32
CA VAL A 149 12.92 4.99 -20.62
C VAL A 149 12.56 5.90 -19.45
N SER A 150 11.64 6.86 -19.64
CA SER A 150 11.19 7.76 -18.55
C SER A 150 10.53 6.98 -17.41
N THR A 151 9.70 5.98 -17.74
CA THR A 151 9.05 5.13 -16.72
C THR A 151 10.08 4.32 -15.92
N ALA A 152 11.11 3.77 -16.58
CA ALA A 152 12.19 3.06 -15.89
C ALA A 152 13.00 4.02 -14.97
N ILE A 153 13.25 5.24 -15.44
CA ILE A 153 13.89 6.30 -14.64
C ILE A 153 13.05 6.61 -13.39
N GLU A 154 11.74 6.83 -13.53
CA GLU A 154 10.85 7.09 -12.41
C GLU A 154 10.87 5.96 -11.38
N ARG A 155 10.85 4.69 -11.81
CA ARG A 155 10.98 3.52 -10.90
C ARG A 155 12.30 3.53 -10.15
N TYR A 156 13.40 3.86 -10.81
CA TYR A 156 14.71 4.00 -10.15
C TYR A 156 14.71 5.15 -9.14
N LEU A 157 14.20 6.33 -9.50
CA LEU A 157 14.07 7.46 -8.59
C LEU A 157 13.17 7.14 -7.38
N ASN A 158 12.08 6.42 -7.60
CA ASN A 158 11.20 5.91 -6.55
C ASN A 158 11.96 4.97 -5.59
N SER A 159 12.77 4.05 -6.12
CA SER A 159 13.58 3.15 -5.29
C SER A 159 14.61 3.92 -4.43
N LEU A 160 15.23 4.96 -4.99
CA LEU A 160 16.14 5.85 -4.24
C LEU A 160 15.41 6.66 -3.17
N ALA A 161 14.21 7.16 -3.47
CA ALA A 161 13.41 7.91 -2.51
C ALA A 161 12.98 7.04 -1.32
N MET A 162 12.72 5.76 -1.54
CA MET A 162 12.44 4.79 -0.46
C MET A 162 13.66 4.62 0.46
N ASP A 163 14.86 4.41 -0.11
CA ASP A 163 16.11 4.29 0.64
C ASP A 163 16.38 5.58 1.45
N ARG A 164 16.22 6.75 0.82
CA ARG A 164 16.36 8.06 1.45
C ARG A 164 15.38 8.24 2.61
N ALA A 165 14.11 7.88 2.41
CA ALA A 165 13.08 7.97 3.44
C ALA A 165 13.41 7.10 4.65
N LEU A 166 13.88 5.86 4.44
CA LEU A 166 14.25 4.96 5.53
C LEU A 166 15.40 5.52 6.38
N VAL A 167 16.46 6.05 5.75
CA VAL A 167 17.58 6.68 6.48
C VAL A 167 17.10 7.88 7.29
N LEU A 168 16.22 8.72 6.72
CA LEU A 168 15.63 9.86 7.44
C LEU A 168 14.67 9.42 8.56
N GLN A 169 13.95 8.31 8.41
CA GLN A 169 13.10 7.75 9.48
C GLN A 169 13.96 7.33 10.67
N LYS A 170 15.04 6.59 10.43
CA LYS A 170 16.00 6.19 11.48
C LYS A 170 16.59 7.41 12.18
N PHE A 171 17.07 8.39 11.40
CA PHE A 171 17.57 9.65 11.96
C PHE A 171 16.52 10.36 12.82
N LEU A 172 15.28 10.50 12.34
CA LEU A 172 14.22 11.17 13.09
C LEU A 172 13.87 10.43 14.38
N VAL A 173 13.83 9.10 14.36
CA VAL A 173 13.61 8.26 15.55
C VAL A 173 14.66 8.53 16.62
N ASP A 174 15.93 8.55 16.22
CA ASP A 174 17.05 8.80 17.13
C ASP A 174 17.03 10.26 17.62
N PHE A 175 16.76 11.22 16.72
CA PHE A 175 16.66 12.65 17.04
C PHE A 175 15.49 12.95 18.01
N ILE A 176 14.38 12.23 17.90
CA ILE A 176 13.28 12.30 18.88
C ILE A 176 13.79 11.83 20.24
N GLY A 177 14.47 10.70 20.32
CA GLY A 177 15.00 10.18 21.60
C GLY A 177 16.06 11.08 22.22
N TYR A 178 17.05 11.47 21.41
CA TYR A 178 18.27 12.16 21.81
C TYR A 178 18.67 13.17 20.71
N ALA A 179 18.24 14.42 20.86
CA ALA A 179 18.61 15.47 19.91
C ALA A 179 20.09 15.84 20.08
N GLU A 180 20.85 15.85 18.98
CA GLU A 180 22.27 16.22 18.99
C GLU A 180 22.52 17.54 18.27
N ASN A 181 23.61 18.21 18.64
CA ASN A 181 23.96 19.52 18.12
C ASN A 181 24.49 19.48 16.67
N ASP A 182 24.97 18.32 16.21
CA ASP A 182 25.53 18.10 14.87
C ASP A 182 24.50 17.54 13.87
N ALA A 183 23.21 17.56 14.21
CA ALA A 183 22.12 16.97 13.45
C ALA A 183 22.14 17.34 11.95
N VAL A 184 22.44 18.61 11.62
CA VAL A 184 22.55 19.08 10.23
C VAL A 184 23.67 18.35 9.48
N ALA A 185 24.85 18.25 10.09
CA ALA A 185 26.00 17.60 9.47
C ALA A 185 25.70 16.12 9.19
N ARG A 186 25.04 15.42 10.13
CA ARG A 186 24.66 14.01 9.96
C ARG A 186 23.64 13.81 8.85
N VAL A 187 22.57 14.61 8.82
CA VAL A 187 21.60 14.57 7.71
C VAL A 187 22.29 14.84 6.38
N LYS A 188 23.17 15.84 6.32
CA LYS A 188 23.94 16.15 5.10
C LYS A 188 24.76 14.94 4.63
N VAL A 189 25.50 14.28 5.53
CA VAL A 189 26.26 13.06 5.23
C VAL A 189 25.35 11.94 4.69
N PHE A 190 24.18 11.74 5.30
CA PHE A 190 23.21 10.75 4.84
C PHE A 190 22.62 11.06 3.46
N LEU A 191 22.48 12.34 3.09
CA LEU A 191 21.86 12.75 1.83
C LEU A 191 22.82 12.74 0.63
N VAL A 192 24.13 12.94 0.84
CA VAL A 192 25.14 12.98 -0.23
C VAL A 192 25.12 11.76 -1.17
N PRO A 193 25.06 10.51 -0.68
CA PRO A 193 25.05 9.33 -1.54
C PRO A 193 23.88 9.31 -2.54
N PHE A 194 22.74 9.90 -2.19
CA PHE A 194 21.59 9.96 -3.10
C PHE A 194 21.82 10.97 -4.21
N GLU A 195 22.32 12.17 -3.90
CA GLU A 195 22.63 13.19 -4.91
C GLU A 195 23.73 12.71 -5.88
N LEU A 196 24.69 11.92 -5.40
CA LEU A 196 25.69 11.25 -6.26
C LEU A 196 25.03 10.26 -7.23
N LYS A 197 24.13 9.39 -6.76
CA LYS A 197 23.40 8.43 -7.61
C LYS A 197 22.53 9.14 -8.67
N ILE A 198 21.94 10.28 -8.33
CA ILE A 198 21.20 11.12 -9.30
C ILE A 198 22.15 11.70 -10.35
N SER A 199 23.32 12.19 -9.95
CA SER A 199 24.34 12.67 -10.89
C SER A 199 24.82 11.57 -11.83
N GLU A 200 25.04 10.36 -11.31
CA GLU A 200 25.40 9.17 -12.09
C GLU A 200 24.30 8.79 -13.07
N LEU A 201 23.04 8.78 -12.63
CA LEU A 201 21.88 8.54 -13.50
C LEU A 201 21.86 9.53 -14.69
N LYS A 202 22.08 10.83 -14.44
CA LYS A 202 22.09 11.84 -15.51
C LYS A 202 23.22 11.61 -16.50
N LYS A 203 24.37 11.09 -16.09
CA LYS A 203 25.48 10.74 -17.01
C LYS A 203 25.13 9.56 -17.91
N MET A 204 24.27 8.65 -17.46
CA MET A 204 23.87 7.45 -18.20
C MET A 204 22.59 7.59 -19.01
N VAL A 205 21.86 8.70 -18.93
CA VAL A 205 20.65 8.92 -19.73
C VAL A 205 20.80 10.09 -20.70
N PRO A 206 20.10 10.07 -21.85
CA PRO A 206 20.08 11.21 -22.77
C PRO A 206 19.68 12.53 -22.07
N GLN A 207 20.22 13.65 -22.56
CA GLN A 207 20.02 14.98 -21.97
C GLN A 207 18.54 15.40 -21.89
N GLU A 208 17.72 14.92 -22.81
CA GLU A 208 16.27 15.17 -22.84
C GLU A 208 15.53 14.71 -21.57
N HIS A 209 16.08 13.74 -20.82
CA HIS A 209 15.49 13.29 -19.56
C HIS A 209 15.97 14.09 -18.33
N HIS A 210 17.00 14.93 -18.45
CA HIS A 210 17.63 15.57 -17.28
C HIS A 210 16.67 16.50 -16.54
N THR A 211 15.88 17.30 -17.26
CA THR A 211 14.88 18.18 -16.67
C THR A 211 13.79 17.40 -15.96
N HIS A 212 13.32 16.29 -16.55
CA HIS A 212 12.34 15.41 -15.93
C HIS A 212 12.89 14.78 -14.64
N ILE A 213 14.13 14.29 -14.66
CA ILE A 213 14.82 13.76 -13.47
C ILE A 213 14.88 14.81 -12.36
N ASP A 214 15.30 16.03 -12.67
CA ASP A 214 15.48 17.09 -11.67
C ASP A 214 14.14 17.50 -11.02
N ILE A 215 13.08 17.64 -11.82
CA ILE A 215 11.73 17.97 -11.34
C ILE A 215 11.18 16.81 -10.48
N TYR A 216 11.20 15.58 -11.02
CA TYR A 216 10.63 14.42 -10.34
C TYR A 216 11.38 14.10 -9.03
N TRP A 217 12.72 14.19 -9.04
CA TRP A 217 13.52 13.99 -7.83
C TRP A 217 13.24 15.06 -6.78
N THR A 218 13.07 16.32 -7.19
CA THR A 218 12.70 17.41 -6.27
C THR A 218 11.35 17.14 -5.60
N ASP A 219 10.35 16.71 -6.36
CA ASP A 219 9.04 16.35 -5.82
C ASP A 219 9.09 15.11 -4.92
N LEU A 220 9.90 14.11 -5.26
CA LEU A 220 10.14 12.95 -4.41
C LEU A 220 10.79 13.34 -3.09
N LYS A 221 11.81 14.22 -3.10
CA LYS A 221 12.45 14.69 -1.87
C LYS A 221 11.44 15.34 -0.93
N ARG A 222 10.49 16.12 -1.45
CA ARG A 222 9.44 16.77 -0.63
C ARG A 222 8.40 15.77 -0.14
N SER A 223 7.92 14.89 -1.02
CA SER A 223 6.82 13.95 -0.73
C SER A 223 7.20 12.75 0.13
N THR A 224 8.48 12.38 0.14
CA THR A 224 8.97 11.20 0.87
C THR A 224 9.80 11.55 2.09
N THR A 225 9.95 12.84 2.44
CA THR A 225 10.64 13.23 3.69
C THR A 225 9.77 12.87 4.90
N PRO A 226 10.21 11.93 5.77
CA PRO A 226 9.37 11.40 6.83
C PRO A 226 8.97 12.46 7.84
N GLY A 227 7.69 12.49 8.20
CA GLY A 227 7.13 13.36 9.23
C GLY A 227 6.94 14.81 8.79
N ILE A 228 7.17 15.17 7.53
CA ILE A 228 7.02 16.53 7.03
C ILE A 228 6.07 16.56 5.82
N LEU A 229 5.07 17.44 5.87
CA LEU A 229 4.19 17.76 4.74
C LEU A 229 4.97 18.50 3.65
N ASN A 230 4.70 18.19 2.39
CA ASN A 230 5.37 18.81 1.23
C ASN A 230 5.28 20.33 1.25
N SER A 231 4.17 20.89 1.73
CA SER A 231 3.93 22.33 1.86
C SER A 231 4.77 23.02 2.93
N CYS A 232 5.36 22.26 3.85
CA CYS A 232 6.28 22.76 4.89
C CYS A 232 7.75 22.67 4.48
N LEU A 233 8.06 22.10 3.31
CA LEU A 233 9.40 22.10 2.73
C LEU A 233 9.43 23.06 1.54
N PRO A 234 10.49 23.85 1.38
CA PRO A 234 10.65 24.71 0.22
C PRO A 234 10.94 23.86 -1.03
N GLY A 235 11.06 24.54 -2.18
CA GLY A 235 11.31 23.87 -3.46
C GLY A 235 12.61 23.08 -3.48
N LYS A 236 13.69 23.59 -2.87
CA LYS A 236 14.97 22.87 -2.74
C LYS A 236 15.10 22.39 -1.31
N VAL A 237 15.01 21.07 -1.10
CA VAL A 237 15.05 20.47 0.24
C VAL A 237 16.50 20.24 0.66
N GLU A 238 16.99 21.08 1.58
CA GLU A 238 18.32 20.98 2.16
C GLU A 238 18.31 20.38 3.59
N ALA A 239 19.47 19.97 4.08
CA ALA A 239 19.60 19.31 5.39
C ALA A 239 19.20 20.24 6.56
N GLU A 240 19.56 21.52 6.46
CA GLU A 240 19.28 22.57 7.44
C GLU A 240 17.76 22.72 7.66
N GLU A 241 17.00 22.73 6.56
CA GLU A 241 15.55 22.93 6.57
C GLU A 241 14.83 21.72 7.18
N ILE A 242 15.26 20.50 6.81
CA ILE A 242 14.71 19.27 7.39
C ILE A 242 14.92 19.27 8.90
N VAL A 243 16.15 19.54 9.36
CA VAL A 243 16.48 19.54 10.79
C VAL A 243 15.77 20.66 11.53
N GLU A 244 15.60 21.84 10.93
CA GLU A 244 14.84 22.93 11.53
C GLU A 244 13.37 22.54 11.76
N VAL A 245 12.73 21.93 10.76
CA VAL A 245 11.35 21.46 10.90
C VAL A 245 11.25 20.36 11.95
N TYR A 246 12.17 19.40 11.97
CA TYR A 246 12.22 18.36 13.00
C TYR A 246 12.43 18.93 14.40
N LYS A 247 13.31 19.93 14.55
CA LYS A 247 13.53 20.62 15.83
C LYS A 247 12.25 21.32 16.29
N LYS A 248 11.57 22.04 15.40
CA LYS A 248 10.30 22.71 15.73
C LYS A 248 9.22 21.71 16.14
N MET A 249 9.05 20.66 15.35
CA MET A 249 8.09 19.59 15.58
C MET A 249 8.33 18.90 16.92
N THR A 250 9.57 18.49 17.21
CA THR A 250 9.89 17.68 18.40
C THR A 250 10.01 18.49 19.69
N ASN A 251 10.52 19.72 19.63
CA ASN A 251 10.69 20.55 20.83
C ASN A 251 9.39 21.25 21.24
N PHE A 252 8.58 21.69 20.27
CA PHE A 252 7.34 22.42 20.55
C PHE A 252 6.07 21.57 20.37
N ARG A 253 6.22 20.28 20.01
CA ARG A 253 5.10 19.35 19.77
C ARG A 253 4.06 19.89 18.76
N VAL A 254 4.54 20.52 17.68
CA VAL A 254 3.68 21.12 16.65
C VAL A 254 3.42 20.11 15.54
N ALA A 255 2.17 19.66 15.42
CA ALA A 255 1.74 18.71 14.40
C ALA A 255 1.35 19.36 13.05
N LYS A 256 1.37 20.70 12.93
CA LYS A 256 0.90 21.44 11.73
C LYS A 256 1.60 20.99 10.44
N CYS A 257 2.86 20.60 10.53
CA CYS A 257 3.67 20.14 9.40
C CYS A 257 3.75 18.62 9.29
N VAL A 258 3.01 17.85 10.09
CA VAL A 258 3.06 16.39 10.04
C VAL A 258 1.89 15.87 9.22
N PRO A 259 2.12 15.02 8.20
CA PRO A 259 1.02 14.46 7.43
C PRO A 259 0.09 13.64 8.31
N ILE A 260 -1.22 13.75 8.09
CA ILE A 260 -2.17 12.83 8.71
C ILE A 260 -1.96 11.47 8.07
N GLY A 261 -1.31 10.58 8.82
CA GLY A 261 -1.06 9.22 8.40
C GLY A 261 -2.33 8.36 8.47
N ARG A 262 -2.32 7.22 7.77
CA ARG A 262 -3.36 6.19 7.91
C ARG A 262 -2.95 5.20 9.00
N ASN A 263 -3.86 4.95 9.94
CA ASN A 263 -3.67 3.93 10.97
C ASN A 263 -4.02 2.55 10.41
N LYS A 264 -3.14 1.55 10.59
CA LYS A 264 -3.45 0.13 10.27
C LYS A 264 -4.74 -0.33 10.99
N LYS A 265 -4.99 0.16 12.21
CA LYS A 265 -6.17 -0.19 13.01
C LYS A 265 -7.50 0.33 12.46
N HIS A 266 -7.49 1.24 11.47
CA HIS A 266 -8.75 1.73 10.92
C HIS A 266 -9.52 0.61 10.22
N TYR A 267 -8.84 -0.39 9.68
CA TYR A 267 -9.46 -1.57 9.07
C TYR A 267 -10.15 -2.47 10.10
N GLU A 268 -9.58 -2.64 11.31
CA GLU A 268 -10.20 -3.41 12.40
C GLU A 268 -11.50 -2.76 12.88
N LEU A 269 -11.54 -1.42 12.96
CA LEU A 269 -12.76 -0.72 13.35
C LEU A 269 -13.82 -0.78 12.26
N THR A 270 -13.43 -0.62 10.98
CA THR A 270 -14.33 -0.78 9.83
C THR A 270 -14.93 -2.18 9.78
N LEU A 271 -14.15 -3.21 10.14
CA LEU A 271 -14.64 -4.58 10.24
C LEU A 271 -15.80 -4.70 11.25
N ILE A 272 -15.61 -4.17 12.46
CA ILE A 272 -16.63 -4.18 13.51
C ILE A 272 -17.90 -3.46 13.01
N HIS A 273 -17.74 -2.31 12.34
CA HIS A 273 -18.88 -1.59 11.76
C HIS A 273 -19.59 -2.38 10.66
N CYS A 274 -18.85 -3.06 9.78
CA CYS A 274 -19.42 -3.94 8.76
C CYS A 274 -20.20 -5.11 9.39
N PHE A 275 -19.67 -5.73 10.46
CA PHE A 275 -20.38 -6.78 11.20
C PHE A 275 -21.67 -6.25 11.83
N VAL A 276 -21.61 -5.08 12.49
CA VAL A 276 -22.77 -4.46 13.13
C VAL A 276 -23.83 -4.10 12.08
N LEU A 277 -23.44 -3.50 10.95
CA LEU A 277 -24.36 -3.16 9.87
C LEU A 277 -24.99 -4.40 9.23
N ALA A 278 -24.19 -5.43 8.94
CA ALA A 278 -24.69 -6.70 8.42
C ALA A 278 -25.69 -7.34 9.40
N PHE A 279 -25.39 -7.31 10.70
CA PHE A 279 -26.29 -7.80 11.75
C PHE A 279 -27.60 -6.99 11.81
N ILE A 280 -27.53 -5.66 11.72
CA ILE A 280 -28.71 -4.79 11.71
C ILE A 280 -29.58 -5.06 10.47
N VAL A 281 -29.01 -5.08 9.26
CA VAL A 281 -29.75 -5.38 8.03
C VAL A 281 -30.43 -6.74 8.12
N TRP A 282 -29.70 -7.72 8.65
CA TRP A 282 -30.21 -9.06 8.86
C TRP A 282 -31.38 -9.10 9.87
N LEU A 283 -31.32 -8.34 10.97
CA LEU A 283 -32.45 -8.20 11.90
C LEU A 283 -33.68 -7.62 11.18
N PHE A 284 -33.52 -6.59 10.35
CA PHE A 284 -34.63 -5.98 9.61
C PHE A 284 -35.27 -6.92 8.58
N VAL A 285 -34.50 -7.84 7.98
CA VAL A 285 -35.03 -8.81 7.00
C VAL A 285 -35.75 -9.96 7.70
N LEU A 286 -35.20 -10.49 8.79
CA LEU A 286 -35.74 -11.70 9.43
C LEU A 286 -36.80 -11.43 10.50
N PHE A 287 -36.77 -10.26 11.13
CA PHE A 287 -37.79 -9.86 12.09
C PHE A 287 -39.23 -9.91 11.52
N PRO A 288 -39.53 -9.32 10.34
CA PRO A 288 -40.88 -9.40 9.77
C PRO A 288 -41.27 -10.82 9.33
N ILE A 289 -40.33 -11.63 8.85
CA ILE A 289 -40.58 -13.02 8.48
C ILE A 289 -40.91 -13.86 9.73
N TYR A 290 -40.15 -13.68 10.80
CA TYR A 290 -40.42 -14.30 12.09
C TYR A 290 -41.80 -13.89 12.63
N PHE A 291 -42.10 -12.58 12.58
CA PHE A 291 -43.39 -12.07 13.04
C PHE A 291 -44.56 -12.68 12.25
N HIS A 292 -44.45 -12.78 10.92
CA HIS A 292 -45.51 -13.35 10.08
C HIS A 292 -45.70 -14.87 10.26
N ILE A 293 -44.66 -15.60 10.67
CA ILE A 293 -44.75 -17.06 10.88
C ILE A 293 -45.32 -17.41 12.26
N TYR A 294 -45.04 -16.60 13.28
CA TYR A 294 -45.30 -16.95 14.67
C TYR A 294 -46.39 -16.13 15.38
N VAL A 295 -46.85 -15.01 14.79
CA VAL A 295 -47.94 -14.16 15.29
C VAL A 295 -49.09 -14.18 14.31
#